data_AF-A0AAN5P4V8-F1
#
_entry.id   AF-A0AAN5P4V8-F1
#
_cell.length_a   1.000
_cell.length_b   1.000
_cell.length_c   1.000
_cell.angle_alpha   90.00
_cell.angle_beta   90.00
_cell.angle_gamma   90.00
#
_symmetry.space_group_name_H-M   'P 1'
#
loop_
_entity.id
_entity.type
_entity.pdbx_description
1 polymer ?
#
loop_
_entity_poly.entity_id
_entity_poly.type
_entity_poly.pdbx_seq_one_letter_code
_entity_poly.pdbx_strand_id
1 'polypeptide(L)' 'MSIIVNLDVMMAKRKCRLRDLAEAIGITEANLSILKNGKAKAIRFATLEAICAYLHCQPGDLLEYQSIEDNRFIRDRA' A
#
# COMPACT_ATOMS: atom_id res chain seq x y z
N MET A 1 10.74 2.90 8.68
CA MET A 1 10.12 1.57 8.83
C MET A 1 10.68 0.68 7.75
N SER A 2 10.87 -0.61 8.03
CA SER A 2 11.35 -1.58 7.03
C SER A 2 10.22 -2.17 6.17
N ILE A 3 8.97 -1.74 6.37
CA ILE A 3 7.83 -2.12 5.54
C ILE A 3 7.44 -0.92 4.68
N ILE A 4 7.51 -1.09 3.36
CA ILE A 4 7.04 -0.15 2.35
C ILE A 4 5.64 -0.57 1.90
N VAL A 5 4.79 0.43 1.67
CA VAL A 5 3.42 0.23 1.21
C VAL A 5 3.29 0.75 -0.22
N ASN A 6 3.10 -0.16 -1.18
CA ASN A 6 3.05 0.11 -2.63
C ASN A 6 1.62 0.33 -3.15
N LEU A 7 0.73 0.81 -2.28
CA LEU A 7 -0.69 0.98 -2.61
C LEU A 7 -0.90 1.99 -3.75
N ASP A 8 -0.12 3.06 -3.81
CA ASP A 8 -0.17 4.06 -4.88
C ASP A 8 0.20 3.46 -6.24
N VAL A 9 1.24 2.63 -6.29
CA VAL A 9 1.66 1.88 -7.48
C VAL A 9 0.53 0.95 -7.94
N MET A 10 -0.08 0.22 -7.01
CA MET A 10 -1.16 -0.71 -7.34
C MET A 10 -2.43 0.01 -7.82
N MET A 11 -2.78 1.14 -7.22
CA MET A 11 -3.88 1.98 -7.68
C MET A 11 -3.63 2.52 -9.09
N ALA A 12 -2.40 2.98 -9.38
CA ALA A 12 -2.03 3.46 -10.71
C ALA A 12 -2.12 2.36 -11.76
N LYS A 13 -1.60 1.15 -11.46
CA LYS A 13 -1.70 -0.04 -12.33
C LYS A 13 -3.14 -0.43 -12.65
N ARG A 14 -4.09 -0.16 -11.74
CA ARG A 14 -5.51 -0.46 -11.90
C ARG A 14 -6.36 0.73 -12.36
N LYS A 15 -5.74 1.88 -12.61
CA LYS A 15 -6.43 3.15 -12.96
C LYS A 15 -7.52 3.53 -11.95
N CYS A 16 -7.28 3.24 -10.67
CA CYS A 16 -8.20 3.49 -9.57
C CYS A 16 -7.86 4.79 -8.84
N ARG A 17 -8.88 5.58 -8.46
CA ARG A 17 -8.69 6.76 -7.59
C ARG A 17 -8.79 6.37 -6.11
N LEU A 18 -8.24 7.20 -5.23
CA LEU A 18 -8.24 6.97 -3.78
C LEU A 18 -9.66 6.95 -3.21
N ARG A 19 -10.48 7.91 -3.63
CA ARG A 19 -11.89 8.01 -3.24
C ARG A 19 -12.67 6.75 -3.59
N ASP A 20 -12.56 6.28 -4.83
CA ASP A 20 -13.33 5.13 -5.30
C ASP A 20 -12.96 3.86 -4.51
N LEU A 21 -11.67 3.68 -4.20
CA LEU A 21 -11.22 2.57 -3.34
C LEU A 21 -11.72 2.73 -1.89
N ALA A 22 -11.68 3.93 -1.33
CA ALA A 22 -12.13 4.22 0.03
C ALA A 22 -13.63 3.93 0.19
N GLU A 23 -14.44 4.37 -0.78
CA GLU A 23 -15.87 4.08 -0.86
C GLU A 23 -16.13 2.57 -0.98
N ALA A 24 -15.42 1.88 -1.88
CA ALA A 24 -15.64 0.46 -2.12
C ALA A 24 -15.34 -0.45 -0.92
N ILE A 25 -14.34 -0.10 -0.10
CA ILE A 25 -13.93 -0.90 1.07
C ILE A 25 -14.48 -0.36 2.40
N GLY A 26 -15.28 0.71 2.36
CA GLY A 26 -15.95 1.26 3.53
C GLY A 26 -15.02 1.94 4.55
N ILE A 27 -13.95 2.60 4.10
CA ILE A 27 -13.07 3.39 4.98
C ILE A 27 -12.95 4.83 4.50
N THR A 28 -12.50 5.74 5.37
CA THR A 28 -12.30 7.14 4.99
C THR A 28 -11.09 7.30 4.07
N GLU A 29 -11.15 8.29 3.16
CA GLU A 29 -10.00 8.68 2.35
C GLU A 29 -8.78 9.06 3.20
N ALA A 30 -9.01 9.65 4.38
CA ALA A 30 -7.95 9.99 5.33
C ALA A 30 -7.20 8.74 5.84
N ASN A 31 -7.92 7.69 6.24
CA ASN A 31 -7.31 6.43 6.67
C ASN A 31 -6.56 5.75 5.52
N LEU A 32 -7.15 5.73 4.33
CA LEU A 32 -6.51 5.15 3.15
C LEU A 32 -5.27 5.94 2.72
N SER A 33 -5.28 7.28 2.87
CA SER A 33 -4.13 8.15 2.60
C SER A 33 -2.96 7.90 3.57
N ILE A 34 -3.25 7.65 4.85
CA ILE A 34 -2.22 7.28 5.83
C ILE A 34 -1.54 5.96 5.43
N LEU A 35 -2.32 4.98 4.98
CA LEU A 35 -1.80 3.71 4.47
C LEU A 35 -0.97 3.91 3.19
N LYS A 36 -1.53 4.62 2.19
CA LYS A 36 -0.87 4.92 0.90
C LYS A 36 0.50 5.56 1.08
N ASN A 37 0.62 6.50 2.02
CA ASN A 37 1.87 7.24 2.25
C ASN A 37 2.84 6.52 3.21
N GLY A 38 2.60 5.25 3.54
CA GLY A 38 3.46 4.47 4.44
C GLY A 38 3.52 4.98 5.88
N LYS A 39 2.54 5.80 6.30
CA LYS A 39 2.48 6.37 7.67
C LYS A 39 1.67 5.49 8.63
N ALA A 40 1.00 4.47 8.12
CA ALA A 40 0.24 3.51 8.94
C ALA A 40 1.19 2.70 9.84
N LYS A 41 0.78 2.52 11.10
CA LYS A 41 1.49 1.66 12.07
C LYS A 41 0.98 0.21 12.05
N ALA A 42 -0.25 0.01 11.58
CA ALA A 42 -0.92 -1.28 11.48
C ALA A 42 -1.98 -1.24 10.39
N ILE A 43 -2.32 -2.41 9.86
CA ILE A 43 -3.46 -2.64 8.97
C ILE A 43 -4.21 -3.87 9.45
N ARG A 44 -5.55 -3.83 9.45
CA ARG A 44 -6.36 -5.01 9.75
C ARG A 44 -6.37 -5.94 8.53
N PHE A 45 -6.33 -7.26 8.74
CA PHE A 45 -6.39 -8.21 7.62
C PHE A 45 -7.65 -8.03 6.78
N ALA A 46 -8.81 -7.76 7.38
CA ALA A 46 -10.04 -7.46 6.62
C ALA A 46 -9.89 -6.26 5.68
N THR A 47 -9.14 -5.22 6.08
CA THR A 47 -8.85 -4.08 5.21
C THR A 47 -7.88 -4.46 4.10
N LEU A 48 -6.84 -5.23 4.42
CA LEU A 48 -5.88 -5.73 3.43
C LEU A 48 -6.56 -6.61 2.38
N GLU A 49 -7.41 -7.53 2.83
CA GLU A 49 -8.25 -8.41 2.01
C GLU A 49 -9.16 -7.61 1.08
N ALA A 50 -9.89 -6.63 1.60
CA ALA A 50 -10.79 -5.79 0.80
C ALA A 50 -10.03 -5.00 -0.29
N ILE A 51 -8.85 -4.48 0.03
CA ILE A 51 -7.99 -3.81 -0.95
C ILE A 51 -7.53 -4.80 -2.02
N CYS A 52 -7.03 -5.98 -1.62
CA CYS A 52 -6.59 -7.02 -2.55
C CYS A 52 -7.72 -7.49 -3.47
N ALA A 53 -8.93 -7.68 -2.93
CA ALA A 53 -10.10 -8.08 -3.69
C ALA A 53 -10.49 -7.02 -4.72
N TYR A 54 -10.55 -5.74 -4.30
CA TYR A 54 -10.93 -4.64 -5.18
C TYR A 54 -9.89 -4.34 -6.25
N LEU A 55 -8.60 -4.36 -5.90
CA LEU A 55 -7.50 -4.08 -6.83
C LEU A 55 -7.03 -5.33 -7.59
N HIS A 56 -7.63 -6.50 -7.35
CA HIS A 56 -7.20 -7.79 -7.92
C HIS A 56 -5.68 -7.97 -7.80
N CYS A 57 -5.18 -7.94 -6.57
CA CYS A 57 -3.76 -8.08 -6.26
C CYS A 57 -3.53 -8.96 -5.04
N GLN A 58 -2.27 -9.33 -4.81
CA GLN A 58 -1.84 -10.08 -3.65
C GLN A 58 -1.33 -9.14 -2.54
N PRO A 59 -1.32 -9.58 -1.27
CA PRO A 59 -0.71 -8.82 -0.18
C PRO A 59 0.74 -8.41 -0.45
N GLY A 60 1.53 -9.26 -1.11
CA GLY A 60 2.92 -8.97 -1.48
C GLY A 60 3.07 -7.88 -2.55
N ASP A 61 2.01 -7.58 -3.31
CA ASP A 61 2.00 -6.43 -4.23
C ASP A 61 1.85 -5.10 -3.48
N LEU A 62 1.30 -5.14 -2.25
CA LEU A 62 1.02 -3.96 -1.43
C LEU A 62 2.07 -3.75 -0.33
N LEU A 63 2.61 -4.82 0.24
CA LEU A 63 3.50 -4.78 1.39
C LEU A 63 4.86 -5.39 1.00
N GLU A 64 5.90 -4.59 1.13
CA GLU A 64 7.27 -4.97 0.81
C GLU A 64 8.16 -4.78 2.03
N TYR A 65 8.91 -5.82 2.42
CA TYR A 65 9.94 -5.68 3.42
C TYR A 65 11.26 -5.28 2.75
N GLN A 66 11.81 -4.13 3.13
CA GLN A 66 13.14 -3.69 2.74
C GLN A 66 14.11 -3.87 3.91
N SER A 67 15.05 -4.78 3.73
CA SER A 67 16.12 -4.99 4.70
C SER A 67 17.08 -3.80 4.72
N ILE A 68 17.90 -3.69 5.77
CA ILE A 68 18.95 -2.66 5.85
C ILE A 68 20.00 -2.84 4.73
N GLU A 69 20.20 -4.06 4.25
CA GLU A 69 21.08 -4.35 3.10
C GLU A 69 20.49 -3.83 1.79
N ASP A 70 19.20 -4.06 1.55
CA ASP A 70 18.50 -3.56 0.35
C ASP A 70 18.53 -2.02 0.29
N ASN A 71 18.43 -1.37 1.46
CA ASN A 71 18.43 0.10 1.56
C ASN A 71 19.80 0.72 1.21
N ARG A 72 20.90 -0.02 1.40
CA ARG A 72 22.25 0.44 0.98
C ARG A 72 22.41 0.41 -0.54
N PHE A 73 21.90 -0.63 -1.21
CA PHE A 73 21.94 -0.73 -2.66
C PHE A 73 21.13 0.35 -3.40
N ILE A 74 20.04 0.85 -2.81
CA ILE A 74 19.24 1.95 -3.38
C ILE A 74 19.99 3.30 -3.28
N ARG A 75 20.75 3.53 -2.19
CA ARG A 75 21.45 4.80 -1.98
C ARG A 75 22.68 4.97 -2.88
N ASP A 76 23.38 3.89 -3.22
CA ASP A 76 24.60 3.95 -4.04
C ASP A 76 24.33 4.06 -5.56
N ARG A 77 23.06 4.08 -5.98
CA ARG A 77 22.65 4.24 -7.39
C ARG A 77 21.96 5.58 -7.70
N ALA A 78 21.90 6.50 -6.73
CA ALA A 78 21.33 7.83 -6.87
C ALA A 78 22.41 8.90 -7.09
#